data_AF-A0A935SXF0-F1
#
_entry.id   AF-A0A935SXF0-F1
#
_cell.length_a   1.000
_cell.length_b   1.000
_cell.length_c   1.000
_cell.angle_alpha   90.00
_cell.angle_beta   90.00
_cell.angle_gamma   90.00
#
_symmetry.space_group_name_H-M   'P 1'
#
loop_
_entity.id
_entity.type
_entity.pdbx_description
1 polymer ?
#
loop_
_entity_poly.entity_id
_entity_poly.type
_entity_poly.pdbx_seq_one_letter_code
_entity_poly.pdbx_strand_id
1 'polypeptide(L)'
;MRSKNTILLVLIALFSVSFGFAQTKQADGTAMQRLGVMQDKLDTMKRSLSSAASVLKQESKGDNSKKGDKENLDSPLGRLLSLEKETNRLRGDVSSMRGKVDRGEKYDRGDVDALEQAVADLQVRVDRVQIETASARANPESNEGKAREVKKKKKFLGIFGGGGNDEYDELIGTVTPGRDRELFIVATREVRKRNYDVGRLLFQTIITTYPDSPYLPMSKLAVADSFFIEGSTGGLIQAIAAYQDWLTFFPTHPLADRVVLKIAESEMRQIGLPDRDATRAKRAETRLKALLQQYPNSILRPAAETRLNEVQDNLGLHNLLIANYYYTLSVDQKKGGLKGSQSRYREIVDKYPNFKFMDEVLFKMAVTYQIEEETDQAARYFQQIVSDYPNSEYVSKAKEQLELIGATIPAANPERAAIMHAEDVSFFQNFKNQLFGIYPMTIDKDGVLMTRNFDKESFELIDQIIENQGDIMVNQIPQALTTVISQRPTVQPKSVPQQIPQKQ
;
A
#
# COMPACT_ATOMS: atom_id res chain seq x y z
N MET A 1 -32.34 -29.68 38.80
CA MET A 1 -31.87 -29.09 40.08
C MET A 1 -30.42 -29.46 40.29
N ARG A 2 -29.61 -28.46 40.67
CA ARG A 2 -28.21 -28.49 41.14
C ARG A 2 -27.09 -28.57 40.10
N SER A 3 -26.40 -27.44 40.05
CA SER A 3 -25.21 -27.05 39.30
C SER A 3 -23.98 -27.87 39.66
N LYS A 4 -23.18 -28.15 38.63
CA LYS A 4 -21.78 -28.60 38.77
C LYS A 4 -20.90 -27.35 38.83
N ASN A 5 -20.31 -27.07 39.98
CA ASN A 5 -19.16 -26.18 40.08
C ASN A 5 -17.91 -26.98 39.69
N THR A 6 -17.40 -26.74 38.50
CA THR A 6 -16.04 -27.10 38.11
C THR A 6 -15.37 -25.81 37.67
N ILE A 7 -14.51 -25.30 38.54
CA ILE A 7 -13.64 -24.14 38.30
C ILE A 7 -12.66 -24.57 37.20
N LEU A 8 -12.81 -24.01 36.00
CA LEU A 8 -11.80 -24.12 34.95
C LEU A 8 -10.90 -22.90 35.05
N LEU A 9 -9.72 -23.12 35.61
CA LEU A 9 -8.56 -22.22 35.53
C LEU A 9 -8.21 -22.02 34.05
N VAL A 10 -8.51 -20.85 33.50
CA VAL A 10 -8.00 -20.44 32.19
C VAL A 10 -6.54 -20.05 32.35
N LEU A 11 -5.67 -20.99 32.01
CA LEU A 11 -4.26 -20.77 31.72
C LEU A 11 -4.15 -19.85 30.51
N ILE A 12 -3.90 -18.57 30.76
CA ILE A 12 -3.54 -17.62 29.70
C ILE A 12 -2.10 -17.95 29.28
N ALA A 13 -1.96 -18.68 28.17
CA ALA A 13 -0.70 -18.77 27.45
C ALA A 13 -0.42 -17.41 26.78
N LEU A 14 0.32 -16.55 27.49
CA LEU A 14 0.86 -15.31 26.95
C LEU A 14 2.04 -15.64 26.05
N PHE A 15 1.87 -15.45 24.74
CA PHE A 15 2.97 -15.37 23.79
C PHE A 15 3.84 -14.16 24.13
N SER A 16 4.98 -14.42 24.75
CA SER A 16 6.14 -13.54 24.72
C SER A 16 6.72 -13.57 23.31
N VAL A 17 6.49 -12.53 22.50
CA VAL A 17 7.36 -12.26 21.35
C VAL A 17 8.64 -11.64 21.92
N SER A 18 9.62 -12.49 22.17
CA SER A 18 11.01 -12.06 22.34
C SER A 18 11.48 -11.46 21.02
N PHE A 19 11.44 -10.14 20.88
CA PHE A 19 12.22 -9.47 19.85
C PHE A 19 13.70 -9.66 20.21
N GLY A 20 14.35 -10.58 19.51
CA GLY A 20 15.80 -10.58 19.43
C GLY A 20 16.24 -9.24 18.88
N PHE A 21 17.08 -8.53 19.64
CA PHE A 21 17.77 -7.33 19.19
C PHE A 21 18.68 -7.68 18.00
N ALA A 22 18.14 -7.63 16.80
CA ALA A 22 18.92 -7.40 15.59
C ALA A 22 18.74 -5.92 15.25
N GLN A 23 19.83 -5.16 15.30
CA GLN A 23 19.90 -3.74 14.91
C GLN A 23 19.11 -3.51 13.60
N THR A 24 17.95 -2.88 13.71
CA THR A 24 17.21 -2.36 12.57
C THR A 24 18.06 -1.28 11.91
N LYS A 25 18.51 -1.54 10.69
CA LYS A 25 19.08 -0.53 9.80
C LYS A 25 18.10 0.64 9.67
N GLN A 26 18.65 1.85 9.76
CA GLN A 26 17.99 3.16 9.61
C GLN A 26 17.02 3.20 8.43
N ALA A 27 15.89 3.90 8.62
CA ALA A 27 14.88 4.13 7.60
C ALA A 27 15.44 4.96 6.43
N ASP A 28 15.43 4.37 5.23
CA ASP A 28 15.81 5.03 3.96
C ASP A 28 14.78 6.11 3.57
N GLY A 29 15.07 7.37 3.92
CA GLY A 29 14.32 8.56 3.54
C GLY A 29 15.10 9.84 3.83
N THR A 30 14.80 10.94 3.14
CA THR A 30 15.45 12.24 3.44
C THR A 30 15.08 12.71 4.84
N ALA A 31 15.92 13.54 5.47
CA ALA A 31 15.63 14.09 6.80
C ALA A 31 14.26 14.77 6.86
N MET A 32 13.85 15.47 5.79
CA MET A 32 12.52 16.08 5.67
C MET A 32 11.38 15.05 5.65
N GLN A 33 11.55 13.94 4.94
CA GLN A 33 10.54 12.88 4.89
C GLN A 33 10.41 12.19 6.26
N ARG A 34 11.53 11.90 6.92
CA ARG A 34 11.57 11.30 8.26
C ARG A 34 10.91 12.20 9.30
N LEU A 35 11.22 13.50 9.29
CA LEU A 35 10.60 14.51 10.15
C LEU A 35 9.10 14.67 9.87
N GLY A 36 8.68 14.58 8.60
CA GLY A 36 7.27 14.54 8.22
C GLY A 36 6.52 13.34 8.84
N VAL A 37 7.09 12.14 8.70
CA VAL A 37 6.52 10.91 9.29
C VAL A 37 6.44 10.99 10.82
N MET A 38 7.49 11.50 11.47
CA MET A 38 7.49 11.72 12.92
C MET A 38 6.37 12.70 13.35
N GLN A 39 6.18 13.79 12.60
CA GLN A 39 5.15 14.78 12.87
C GLN A 39 3.75 14.17 12.76
N ASP A 40 3.48 13.39 11.71
CA ASP A 40 2.20 12.71 11.51
C ASP A 40 1.90 11.66 12.59
N LYS A 41 2.93 10.91 13.03
CA LYS A 41 2.84 9.97 14.15
C LYS A 41 2.47 10.70 15.45
N LEU A 42 3.15 11.80 15.76
CA LEU A 42 2.90 12.61 16.94
C LEU A 42 1.51 13.27 16.92
N ASP A 43 1.04 13.73 15.75
CA ASP A 43 -0.32 14.26 15.60
C ASP A 43 -1.39 13.19 15.79
N THR A 44 -1.11 11.95 15.37
CA THR A 44 -2.01 10.81 15.59
C THR A 44 -2.04 10.40 17.07
N MET A 45 -0.87 10.26 17.70
CA MET A 45 -0.76 10.01 19.15
C MET A 45 -1.48 11.10 19.96
N LYS A 46 -1.26 12.38 19.64
CA LYS A 46 -1.92 13.50 20.32
C LYS A 46 -3.44 13.41 20.23
N ARG A 47 -3.99 13.16 19.04
CA ARG A 47 -5.45 13.01 18.87
C ARG A 47 -5.98 11.83 19.67
N SER A 48 -5.27 10.70 19.65
CA SER A 48 -5.64 9.50 20.38
C SER A 48 -5.62 9.71 21.90
N LEU A 49 -4.53 10.27 22.45
CA LEU A 49 -4.38 10.61 23.87
C LEU A 49 -5.40 11.64 24.33
N SER A 50 -5.61 12.70 23.55
CA SER A 50 -6.57 13.77 23.88
C SER A 50 -8.01 13.23 23.90
N SER A 51 -8.35 12.36 22.96
CA SER A 51 -9.63 11.65 22.95
C SER A 51 -9.78 10.80 24.21
N ALA A 52 -8.83 9.91 24.50
CA ALA A 52 -8.86 9.06 25.69
C ALA A 52 -8.97 9.86 27.00
N ALA A 53 -8.18 10.93 27.14
CA ALA A 53 -8.22 11.82 28.30
C ALA A 53 -9.56 12.59 28.42
N SER A 54 -10.17 12.98 27.29
CA SER A 54 -11.47 13.67 27.29
C SER A 54 -12.60 12.79 27.82
N VAL A 55 -12.60 11.50 27.46
CA VAL A 55 -13.61 10.55 27.93
C VAL A 55 -13.44 10.31 29.43
N LEU A 56 -12.22 10.09 29.92
CA LEU A 56 -11.96 9.94 31.36
C LEU A 56 -12.31 11.20 32.17
N LYS A 57 -12.03 12.40 31.64
CA LYS A 57 -12.46 13.68 32.24
C LYS A 57 -13.98 13.82 32.32
N GLN A 58 -14.71 13.21 31.41
CA GLN A 58 -16.17 13.24 31.39
C GLN A 58 -16.77 12.23 32.37
N GLU A 59 -16.13 11.06 32.52
CA GLU A 59 -16.48 10.06 33.54
C GLU A 59 -16.22 10.57 34.96
N SER A 60 -15.17 11.35 35.18
CA SER A 60 -14.84 11.92 36.49
C SER A 60 -15.72 13.10 36.91
N LYS A 61 -16.54 13.68 36.01
CA LYS A 61 -17.40 14.86 36.30
C LYS A 61 -18.62 14.54 37.17
N GLY A 62 -18.93 13.26 37.40
CA GLY A 62 -20.06 12.82 38.23
C GLY A 62 -19.67 12.25 39.59
N ASP A 63 -18.37 12.17 39.91
CA ASP A 63 -17.85 11.46 41.09
C ASP A 63 -16.84 12.35 41.83
N ASN A 64 -17.26 12.90 42.98
CA ASN A 64 -16.44 13.84 43.78
C ASN A 64 -15.17 13.19 44.38
N SER A 65 -15.08 11.86 44.36
CA SER A 65 -13.90 11.10 44.83
C SER A 65 -12.70 11.17 43.86
N LYS A 66 -12.91 11.54 42.59
CA LYS A 66 -11.90 11.52 41.51
C LYS A 66 -11.35 12.90 41.13
N LYS A 67 -11.56 13.89 41.99
CA LYS A 67 -11.24 15.30 41.72
C LYS A 67 -9.72 15.57 41.58
N GLY A 68 -8.86 14.67 42.10
CA GLY A 68 -7.39 14.74 42.06
C GLY A 68 -6.69 13.93 40.95
N ASP A 69 -7.44 13.18 40.13
CA ASP A 69 -6.85 12.26 39.12
C ASP A 69 -6.07 12.97 38.01
N LYS A 70 -6.27 14.28 37.81
CA LYS A 70 -5.50 15.04 36.81
C LYS A 70 -4.04 15.26 37.20
N GLU A 71 -3.75 15.26 38.50
CA GLU A 71 -2.43 15.55 39.07
C GLU A 71 -1.70 14.26 39.50
N ASN A 72 -2.44 13.17 39.73
CA ASN A 72 -1.89 11.88 40.09
C ASN A 72 -1.38 11.10 38.86
N LEU A 73 -0.05 10.96 38.74
CA LEU A 73 0.63 10.20 37.67
C LEU A 73 0.36 8.69 37.71
N ASP A 74 -0.18 8.16 38.81
CA ASP A 74 -0.58 6.76 38.91
C ASP A 74 -2.01 6.51 38.42
N SER A 75 -2.79 7.56 38.20
CA SER A 75 -4.13 7.44 37.64
C SER A 75 -4.09 7.29 36.11
N PRO A 76 -5.05 6.57 35.50
CA PRO A 76 -5.15 6.45 34.04
C PRO A 76 -5.22 7.82 33.33
N LEU A 77 -5.94 8.78 33.92
CA LEU A 77 -6.07 10.13 33.38
C LEU A 77 -4.75 10.91 33.47
N GLY A 78 -4.05 10.84 34.61
CA GLY A 78 -2.76 11.50 34.80
C GLY A 78 -1.67 10.97 33.86
N ARG A 79 -1.62 9.64 33.64
CA ARG A 79 -0.71 9.00 32.67
C ARG A 79 -0.95 9.49 31.25
N LEU A 80 -2.21 9.54 30.81
CA LEU A 80 -2.57 10.03 29.48
C LEU A 80 -2.23 11.51 29.30
N LEU A 81 -2.47 12.35 30.31
CA LEU A 81 -2.12 13.78 30.26
C LEU A 81 -0.60 14.01 30.28
N SER A 82 0.16 13.17 30.97
CA SER A 82 1.62 13.20 30.96
C SER A 82 2.17 12.88 29.56
N LEU A 83 1.67 11.81 28.95
CA LEU A 83 2.02 11.41 27.59
C LEU A 83 1.58 12.46 26.55
N GLU A 84 0.42 13.11 26.76
CA GLU A 84 -0.03 14.21 25.89
C GLU A 84 0.93 15.41 25.95
N LYS A 85 1.46 15.74 27.14
CA LYS A 85 2.49 16.78 27.30
C LYS A 85 3.80 16.38 26.61
N GLU A 86 4.24 15.14 26.78
CA GLU A 86 5.46 14.61 26.15
C GLU A 86 5.34 14.59 24.61
N THR A 87 4.18 14.18 24.09
CA THR A 87 3.85 14.24 22.66
C THR A 87 3.93 15.67 22.12
N ASN A 88 3.40 16.65 22.85
CA ASN A 88 3.47 18.06 22.42
C ASN A 88 4.90 18.62 22.45
N ARG A 89 5.72 18.23 23.44
CA ARG A 89 7.14 18.61 23.50
C ARG A 89 7.90 18.06 22.29
N LEU A 90 7.80 16.75 22.06
CA LEU A 90 8.51 16.08 20.98
C LEU A 90 8.05 16.56 19.59
N ARG A 91 6.78 16.93 19.45
CA ARG A 91 6.25 17.59 18.25
C ARG A 91 6.90 18.97 18.02
N GLY A 92 7.13 19.73 19.09
CA GLY A 92 7.85 21.00 19.03
C GLY A 92 9.29 20.79 18.55
N ASP A 93 9.97 19.77 19.07
CA ASP A 93 11.34 19.44 18.69
C ASP A 93 11.45 19.00 17.23
N VAL A 94 10.53 18.14 16.77
CA VAL A 94 10.41 17.74 15.36
C VAL A 94 10.11 18.93 14.45
N SER A 95 9.20 19.83 14.86
CA SER A 95 8.89 21.04 14.08
C SER A 95 10.07 22.01 14.00
N SER A 96 10.83 22.15 15.09
CA SER A 96 12.04 22.96 15.15
C SER A 96 13.10 22.40 14.21
N MET A 97 13.35 21.08 14.28
CA MET A 97 14.30 20.39 13.42
C MET A 97 13.90 20.48 11.95
N ARG A 98 12.61 20.28 11.64
CA ARG A 98 12.08 20.45 10.28
C ARG A 98 12.32 21.86 9.75
N GLY A 99 12.13 22.88 10.58
CA GLY A 99 12.44 24.26 10.23
C GLY A 99 13.94 24.49 9.94
N LYS A 100 14.84 23.86 10.70
CA LYS A 100 16.29 23.93 10.43
C LYS A 100 16.65 23.28 9.10
N VAL A 101 16.10 22.10 8.82
CA VAL A 101 16.33 21.36 7.57
C VAL A 101 15.79 22.15 6.36
N ASP A 102 14.61 22.74 6.48
CA ASP A 102 13.98 23.54 5.42
C ASP A 102 14.77 24.82 5.09
N ARG A 103 15.35 25.47 6.11
CA ARG A 103 16.23 26.64 5.94
C ARG A 103 17.66 26.30 5.51
N GLY A 104 17.99 25.02 5.35
CA GLY A 104 19.34 24.57 4.99
C GLY A 104 20.39 24.86 6.07
N GLU A 105 19.97 25.03 7.33
CA GLU A 105 20.89 25.21 8.46
C GLU A 105 21.68 23.91 8.72
N LYS A 106 22.89 24.02 9.30
CA LYS A 106 23.65 22.83 9.72
C LYS A 106 22.93 22.14 10.89
N TYR A 107 22.73 20.84 10.76
CA TYR A 107 22.22 19.94 11.80
C TYR A 107 23.02 18.64 11.79
N ASP A 108 23.09 17.94 12.92
CA ASP A 108 23.70 16.61 12.97
C ASP A 108 22.68 15.56 12.48
N ARG A 109 23.13 14.60 11.68
CA ARG A 109 22.28 13.46 11.29
C ARG A 109 21.83 12.66 12.51
N GLY A 110 22.66 12.62 13.55
CA GLY A 110 22.31 11.99 14.83
C GLY A 110 21.11 12.63 15.53
N ASP A 111 20.84 13.93 15.30
CA ASP A 111 19.71 14.61 15.93
C ASP A 111 18.36 14.09 15.41
N VAL A 112 18.28 13.81 14.11
CA VAL A 112 17.08 13.23 13.48
C VAL A 112 16.87 11.79 13.93
N ASP A 113 17.96 11.03 14.06
CA ASP A 113 17.92 9.65 14.56
C ASP A 113 17.46 9.60 16.03
N ALA A 114 17.96 10.50 16.87
CA ALA A 114 17.56 10.61 18.27
C ALA A 114 16.07 10.99 18.41
N LEU A 115 15.57 11.91 17.58
CA LEU A 115 14.15 12.24 17.55
C LEU A 115 13.29 11.06 17.12
N GLU A 116 13.74 10.30 16.11
CA GLU A 116 13.00 9.14 15.64
C GLU A 116 12.92 8.04 16.71
N GLN A 117 14.03 7.80 17.42
CA GLN A 117 14.06 6.88 18.57
C GLN A 117 13.14 7.35 19.70
N ALA A 118 13.18 8.64 20.05
CA ALA A 118 12.30 9.20 21.08
C ALA A 118 10.81 9.07 20.70
N VAL A 119 10.46 9.24 19.41
CA VAL A 119 9.10 9.06 18.90
C VAL A 119 8.67 7.59 18.98
N ALA A 120 9.57 6.65 18.67
CA ALA A 120 9.31 5.22 18.79
C ALA A 120 9.09 4.80 20.27
N ASP A 121 9.95 5.26 21.18
CA ASP A 121 9.82 4.98 22.61
C ASP A 121 8.55 5.59 23.22
N LEU A 122 8.15 6.77 22.75
CA LEU A 122 6.89 7.39 23.13
C LEU A 122 5.69 6.57 22.63
N GLN A 123 5.72 6.11 21.38
CA GLN A 123 4.66 5.27 20.81
C GLN A 123 4.43 4.01 21.65
N VAL A 124 5.50 3.29 22.04
CA VAL A 124 5.39 2.09 22.89
C VAL A 124 4.73 2.40 24.24
N ARG A 125 5.06 3.54 24.85
CA ARG A 125 4.47 3.97 26.13
C ARG A 125 2.99 4.38 25.96
N VAL A 126 2.66 5.03 24.85
CA VAL A 126 1.28 5.40 24.51
C VAL A 126 0.43 4.15 24.31
N ASP A 127 0.90 3.18 23.54
CA ASP A 127 0.18 1.94 23.29
C ASP A 127 -0.05 1.16 24.59
N ARG A 128 0.98 1.08 25.45
CA ARG A 128 0.86 0.44 26.77
C ARG A 128 -0.20 1.10 27.65
N VAL A 129 -0.17 2.43 27.78
CA VAL A 129 -1.14 3.15 28.62
C VAL A 129 -2.56 3.05 28.05
N GLN A 130 -2.71 3.01 26.73
CA GLN A 130 -4.02 2.82 26.11
C GLN A 130 -4.58 1.42 26.36
N ILE A 131 -3.75 0.38 26.31
CA ILE A 131 -4.12 -1.00 26.66
C ILE A 131 -4.48 -1.10 28.16
N GLU A 132 -3.67 -0.50 29.05
CA GLU A 132 -3.96 -0.44 30.49
C GLU A 132 -5.28 0.30 30.78
N THR A 133 -5.53 1.40 30.06
CA THR A 133 -6.77 2.18 30.23
C THR A 133 -7.99 1.43 29.69
N ALA A 134 -7.84 0.72 28.56
CA ALA A 134 -8.90 -0.10 27.98
C ALA A 134 -9.21 -1.33 28.87
N SER A 135 -8.19 -1.99 29.41
CA SER A 135 -8.35 -3.13 30.33
C SER A 135 -8.92 -2.72 31.68
N ALA A 136 -8.51 -1.58 32.25
CA ALA A 136 -9.11 -1.02 33.47
C ALA A 136 -10.60 -0.67 33.28
N ARG A 137 -11.02 -0.37 32.06
CA ARG A 137 -12.44 -0.17 31.68
C ARG A 137 -13.18 -1.46 31.41
N ALA A 138 -12.48 -2.53 31.07
CA ALA A 138 -13.04 -3.84 30.80
C ALA A 138 -13.26 -4.69 32.06
N ASN A 139 -12.77 -4.25 33.23
CA ASN A 139 -12.89 -5.01 34.47
C ASN A 139 -14.28 -4.81 35.13
N PRO A 140 -15.13 -5.84 35.22
CA PRO A 140 -16.50 -5.72 35.70
C PRO A 140 -16.58 -6.10 37.18
N GLU A 141 -16.06 -5.27 38.08
CA GLU A 141 -16.56 -5.32 39.47
C GLU A 141 -17.78 -4.40 39.60
N SER A 142 -18.95 -4.92 39.22
CA SER A 142 -20.20 -4.49 39.84
C SER A 142 -21.30 -5.53 39.71
N ASN A 143 -21.73 -6.03 40.87
CA ASN A 143 -23.01 -6.62 41.26
C ASN A 143 -23.96 -7.05 40.14
N GLU A 144 -24.11 -8.36 40.01
CA GLU A 144 -25.15 -9.04 39.26
C GLU A 144 -26.56 -8.46 39.52
N GLY A 145 -27.30 -8.28 38.43
CA GLY A 145 -28.73 -8.58 38.38
C GLY A 145 -29.71 -7.61 39.06
N LYS A 146 -29.82 -6.36 38.58
CA LYS A 146 -31.12 -5.68 38.45
C LYS A 146 -31.15 -4.81 37.20
N ALA A 147 -32.25 -4.89 36.44
CA ALA A 147 -32.48 -4.08 35.25
C ALA A 147 -32.38 -2.59 35.61
N ARG A 148 -31.43 -1.89 34.99
CA ARG A 148 -31.27 -0.44 35.15
C ARG A 148 -32.25 0.23 34.19
N GLU A 149 -33.14 1.06 34.73
CA GLU A 149 -33.99 1.93 33.91
C GLU A 149 -33.13 2.73 32.92
N VAL A 150 -33.51 2.63 31.64
CA VAL A 150 -32.86 3.32 30.53
C VAL A 150 -33.11 4.83 30.66
N LYS A 151 -32.25 5.51 31.42
CA LYS A 151 -32.09 6.95 31.25
C LYS A 151 -31.24 7.17 30.01
N LYS A 152 -31.89 7.66 28.94
CA LYS A 152 -31.29 8.16 27.68
C LYS A 152 -29.92 8.78 27.95
N LYS A 153 -28.85 8.05 27.66
CA LYS A 153 -27.48 8.59 27.70
C LYS A 153 -27.20 9.27 26.37
N LYS A 154 -26.78 10.53 26.49
CA LYS A 154 -26.39 11.42 25.40
C LYS A 154 -25.23 10.84 24.59
N LYS A 155 -25.41 10.81 23.27
CA LYS A 155 -24.41 10.91 22.18
C LYS A 155 -22.99 10.47 22.56
N PHE A 156 -22.70 9.19 22.35
CA PHE A 156 -21.34 8.69 22.22
C PHE A 156 -20.98 8.68 20.72
N LEU A 157 -19.73 8.99 20.38
CA LEU A 157 -19.15 9.15 19.02
C LEU A 157 -19.65 10.33 18.15
N GLY A 158 -19.01 11.49 18.33
CA GLY A 158 -19.01 12.60 17.36
C GLY A 158 -18.11 12.41 16.13
N ILE A 159 -17.83 11.17 15.71
CA ILE A 159 -17.07 10.85 14.49
C ILE A 159 -18.00 10.64 13.30
N PHE A 160 -19.27 10.30 13.55
CA PHE A 160 -20.30 10.19 12.53
C PHE A 160 -20.88 11.59 12.26
N GLY A 161 -20.40 12.24 11.19
CA GLY A 161 -20.96 13.49 10.72
C GLY A 161 -22.44 13.33 10.38
N GLY A 162 -23.30 13.99 11.14
CA GLY A 162 -24.70 14.25 10.79
C GLY A 162 -25.64 13.03 10.75
N GLY A 163 -26.33 12.77 11.87
CA GLY A 163 -27.41 11.78 11.96
C GLY A 163 -26.91 10.44 12.48
N GLY A 164 -27.09 10.18 13.78
CA GLY A 164 -26.70 8.92 14.40
C GLY A 164 -27.52 7.76 13.85
N ASN A 165 -26.85 6.75 13.32
CA ASN A 165 -27.45 5.45 13.10
C ASN A 165 -27.13 4.59 14.33
N ASP A 166 -28.15 4.31 15.14
CA ASP A 166 -28.08 3.47 16.33
C ASP A 166 -27.52 2.05 16.04
N GLU A 167 -27.49 1.65 14.76
CA GLU A 167 -26.95 0.38 14.24
C GLU A 167 -25.46 0.16 14.61
N TYR A 168 -24.59 1.17 14.47
CA TYR A 168 -23.14 0.98 14.71
C TYR A 168 -22.79 0.88 16.19
N ASP A 169 -23.48 1.66 17.03
CA ASP A 169 -23.26 1.66 18.48
C ASP A 169 -23.64 0.31 19.08
N GLU A 170 -24.68 -0.34 18.55
CA GLU A 170 -25.05 -1.70 18.95
C GLU A 170 -24.00 -2.74 18.51
N LEU A 171 -23.55 -2.65 17.26
CA LEU A 171 -22.57 -3.56 16.67
C LEU A 171 -21.22 -3.52 17.39
N ILE A 172 -20.77 -2.33 17.81
CA ILE A 172 -19.46 -2.13 18.45
C ILE A 172 -19.56 -2.25 19.97
N GLY A 173 -20.71 -1.93 20.56
CA GLY A 173 -20.88 -1.82 22.01
C GLY A 173 -21.06 -3.14 22.75
N THR A 174 -21.35 -4.25 22.06
CA THR A 174 -21.60 -5.56 22.68
C THR A 174 -20.86 -6.68 21.95
N VAL A 175 -20.07 -7.46 22.69
CA VAL A 175 -19.38 -8.64 22.16
C VAL A 175 -20.27 -9.86 22.40
N THR A 176 -20.74 -10.50 21.33
CA THR A 176 -21.61 -11.69 21.40
C THR A 176 -21.25 -12.70 20.29
N PRO A 177 -21.39 -14.01 20.52
CA PRO A 177 -21.16 -15.01 19.46
C PRO A 177 -21.98 -14.73 18.20
N GLY A 178 -21.36 -14.84 17.02
CA GLY A 178 -21.98 -14.59 15.71
C GLY A 178 -22.04 -13.11 15.29
N ARG A 179 -21.70 -12.17 16.18
CA ARG A 179 -21.65 -10.73 15.87
C ARG A 179 -20.51 -10.38 14.91
N ASP A 180 -19.44 -11.16 14.89
CA ASP A 180 -18.33 -11.07 13.95
C ASP A 180 -18.80 -11.15 12.49
N ARG A 181 -19.73 -12.07 12.18
CA ARG A 181 -20.35 -12.16 10.85
C ARG A 181 -21.14 -10.90 10.49
N GLU A 182 -21.94 -10.39 11.41
CA GLU A 182 -22.73 -9.17 11.18
C GLU A 182 -21.82 -7.96 10.94
N LEU A 183 -20.80 -7.79 11.79
CA LEU A 183 -19.76 -6.79 11.62
C LEU A 183 -19.11 -6.89 10.25
N PHE A 184 -18.78 -8.10 9.78
CA PHE A 184 -18.10 -8.31 8.51
C PHE A 184 -18.99 -7.89 7.32
N ILE A 185 -20.27 -8.27 7.35
CA ILE A 185 -21.26 -7.92 6.33
C ILE A 185 -21.49 -6.40 6.29
N VAL A 186 -21.66 -5.76 7.45
CA VAL A 186 -21.90 -4.32 7.55
C VAL A 186 -20.64 -3.54 7.14
N ALA A 187 -19.46 -3.97 7.58
CA ALA A 187 -18.18 -3.38 7.16
C ALA A 187 -18.01 -3.40 5.64
N THR A 188 -18.27 -4.55 5.01
CA THR A 188 -18.23 -4.73 3.55
C THR A 188 -19.20 -3.77 2.85
N ARG A 189 -20.44 -3.66 3.36
CA ARG A 189 -21.46 -2.74 2.84
C ARG A 189 -20.98 -1.29 2.89
N GLU A 190 -20.36 -0.86 3.99
CA GLU A 190 -19.88 0.51 4.16
C GLU A 190 -18.67 0.81 3.25
N VAL A 191 -17.75 -0.13 3.07
CA VAL A 191 -16.66 0.02 2.08
C VAL A 191 -17.22 0.16 0.66
N ARG A 192 -18.22 -0.65 0.27
CA ARG A 192 -18.90 -0.55 -1.04
C ARG A 192 -19.60 0.80 -1.26
N LYS A 193 -20.09 1.43 -0.18
CA LYS A 193 -20.64 2.81 -0.20
C LYS A 193 -19.55 3.89 -0.19
N ARG A 194 -18.26 3.52 -0.19
CA ARG A 194 -17.10 4.42 -0.06
C ARG A 194 -16.96 5.07 1.32
N ASN A 195 -17.67 4.57 2.33
CA ASN A 195 -17.51 4.95 3.73
C ASN A 195 -16.32 4.17 4.33
N TYR A 196 -15.13 4.37 3.76
CA TYR A 196 -13.96 3.55 4.05
C TYR A 196 -13.56 3.56 5.53
N ASP A 197 -13.63 4.72 6.18
CA ASP A 197 -13.27 4.84 7.60
C ASP A 197 -14.19 4.03 8.51
N VAL A 198 -15.50 4.05 8.23
CA VAL A 198 -16.50 3.26 8.96
C VAL A 198 -16.30 1.78 8.71
N GLY A 199 -16.12 1.38 7.45
CA GLY A 199 -15.85 -0.02 7.10
C GLY A 199 -14.59 -0.56 7.78
N ARG A 200 -13.48 0.19 7.74
CA ARG A 200 -12.23 -0.16 8.42
C ARG A 200 -12.40 -0.28 9.92
N LEU A 201 -13.14 0.64 10.55
CA LEU A 201 -13.40 0.58 11.98
C LEU A 201 -14.13 -0.72 12.36
N LEU A 202 -15.15 -1.10 11.60
CA LEU A 202 -15.92 -2.32 11.85
C LEU A 202 -15.09 -3.59 11.63
N PHE A 203 -14.28 -3.65 10.56
CA PHE A 203 -13.31 -4.74 10.40
C PHE A 203 -12.29 -4.79 11.55
N GLN A 204 -11.81 -3.63 11.99
CA GLN A 204 -10.88 -3.54 13.12
C GLN A 204 -11.50 -4.04 14.42
N THR A 205 -12.80 -3.81 14.64
CA THR A 205 -13.55 -4.40 15.77
C THR A 205 -13.49 -5.93 15.72
N ILE A 206 -13.65 -6.55 14.55
CA ILE A 206 -13.52 -8.01 14.42
C ILE A 206 -12.14 -8.47 14.85
N ILE A 207 -11.10 -7.81 14.33
CA ILE A 207 -9.69 -8.14 14.58
C ILE A 207 -9.33 -8.04 16.06
N THR A 208 -9.88 -7.07 16.79
CA THR A 208 -9.52 -6.84 18.21
C THR A 208 -10.39 -7.59 19.19
N THR A 209 -11.65 -7.87 18.85
CA THR A 209 -12.63 -8.44 19.80
C THR A 209 -12.94 -9.91 19.55
N TYR A 210 -12.66 -10.45 18.36
CA TYR A 210 -12.91 -11.86 18.02
C TYR A 210 -11.65 -12.53 17.44
N PRO A 211 -10.62 -12.81 18.27
CA PRO A 211 -9.35 -13.40 17.83
C PRO A 211 -9.49 -14.81 17.22
N ASP A 212 -10.53 -15.56 17.59
CA ASP A 212 -10.82 -16.90 17.06
C ASP A 212 -11.84 -16.88 15.91
N SER A 213 -12.25 -15.69 15.43
CA SER A 213 -13.24 -15.59 14.36
C SER A 213 -12.70 -16.16 13.05
N PRO A 214 -13.50 -16.96 12.31
CA PRO A 214 -13.13 -17.38 10.96
C PRO A 214 -13.01 -16.19 10.00
N TYR A 215 -13.63 -15.05 10.32
CA TYR A 215 -13.54 -13.81 9.54
C TYR A 215 -12.28 -12.99 9.84
N LEU A 216 -11.44 -13.37 10.81
CA LEU A 216 -10.29 -12.56 11.20
C LEU A 216 -9.27 -12.35 10.06
N PRO A 217 -8.82 -13.39 9.33
CA PRO A 217 -7.85 -13.21 8.26
C PRO A 217 -8.41 -12.30 7.14
N MET A 218 -9.68 -12.49 6.80
CA MET A 218 -10.36 -11.74 5.74
C MET A 218 -10.66 -10.31 6.19
N SER A 219 -10.93 -10.07 7.48
CA SER A 219 -11.08 -8.71 8.04
C SER A 219 -9.78 -7.92 7.92
N LYS A 220 -8.63 -8.54 8.27
CA LYS A 220 -7.31 -7.91 8.09
C LYS A 220 -7.04 -7.58 6.62
N LEU A 221 -7.36 -8.51 5.71
CA LEU A 221 -7.18 -8.29 4.28
C LEU A 221 -8.14 -7.21 3.73
N ALA A 222 -9.39 -7.19 4.18
CA ALA A 222 -10.38 -6.19 3.79
C ALA A 222 -10.00 -4.77 4.23
N VAL A 223 -9.32 -4.62 5.38
CA VAL A 223 -8.71 -3.34 5.76
C VAL A 223 -7.68 -2.90 4.73
N ALA A 224 -6.77 -3.78 4.31
CA ALA A 224 -5.77 -3.46 3.30
C ALA A 224 -6.39 -3.11 1.93
N ASP A 225 -7.36 -3.90 1.48
CA ASP A 225 -8.17 -3.64 0.29
C ASP A 225 -8.85 -2.27 0.35
N SER A 226 -9.48 -1.92 1.48
CA SER A 226 -10.19 -0.66 1.61
C SER A 226 -9.25 0.55 1.44
N PHE A 227 -7.99 0.46 1.90
CA PHE A 227 -6.96 1.47 1.70
C PHE A 227 -6.50 1.54 0.24
N PHE A 228 -6.31 0.38 -0.40
CA PHE A 228 -5.97 0.29 -1.81
C PHE A 228 -7.05 0.90 -2.71
N ILE A 229 -8.31 0.53 -2.45
CA ILE A 229 -9.49 0.95 -3.19
C ILE A 229 -9.73 2.45 -3.03
N GLU A 230 -9.59 3.02 -1.82
CA GLU A 230 -9.63 4.47 -1.59
C GLU A 230 -8.58 5.15 -2.49
N GLY A 231 -7.33 4.69 -2.40
CA GLY A 231 -6.31 4.98 -3.39
C GLY A 231 -5.66 6.37 -3.30
N SER A 232 -5.85 7.09 -2.20
CA SER A 232 -5.04 8.26 -1.86
C SER A 232 -3.57 7.85 -1.64
N THR A 233 -2.60 8.76 -1.79
CA THR A 233 -1.17 8.43 -1.56
C THR A 233 -0.96 7.90 -0.14
N GLY A 234 -1.56 8.54 0.87
CA GLY A 234 -1.54 8.05 2.24
C GLY A 234 -2.22 6.69 2.39
N GLY A 235 -3.38 6.51 1.75
CA GLY A 235 -4.08 5.22 1.72
C GLY A 235 -3.23 4.11 1.12
N LEU A 236 -2.54 4.33 0.00
CA LEU A 236 -1.66 3.32 -0.62
C LEU A 236 -0.49 2.92 0.28
N ILE A 237 0.07 3.87 1.04
CA ILE A 237 1.10 3.57 2.06
C ILE A 237 0.52 2.69 3.17
N GLN A 238 -0.68 3.00 3.65
CA GLN A 238 -1.37 2.17 4.65
C GLN A 238 -1.75 0.79 4.09
N ALA A 239 -2.15 0.70 2.82
CA ALA A 239 -2.43 -0.56 2.14
C ALA A 239 -1.20 -1.45 2.11
N ILE A 240 -0.03 -0.92 1.73
CA ILE A 240 1.24 -1.67 1.74
C ILE A 240 1.53 -2.23 3.12
N ALA A 241 1.41 -1.41 4.17
CA ALA A 241 1.64 -1.85 5.55
C ALA A 241 0.65 -2.93 5.98
N ALA A 242 -0.64 -2.77 5.69
CA ALA A 242 -1.69 -3.71 6.06
C ALA A 242 -1.58 -5.05 5.30
N TYR A 243 -1.22 -5.02 4.01
CA TYR A 243 -0.94 -6.25 3.25
C TYR A 243 0.31 -6.98 3.77
N GLN A 244 1.36 -6.25 4.14
CA GLN A 244 2.56 -6.84 4.76
C GLN A 244 2.26 -7.45 6.13
N ASP A 245 1.44 -6.78 6.94
CA ASP A 245 0.94 -7.32 8.21
C ASP A 245 0.18 -8.62 7.98
N TRP A 246 -0.74 -8.64 7.01
CA TRP A 246 -1.49 -9.83 6.65
C TRP A 246 -0.59 -11.00 6.23
N LEU A 247 0.43 -10.76 5.40
CA LEU A 247 1.40 -11.79 5.00
C LEU A 247 2.25 -12.30 6.16
N THR A 248 2.49 -11.47 7.18
CA THR A 248 3.22 -11.86 8.38
C THR A 248 2.42 -12.87 9.21
N PHE A 249 1.11 -12.66 9.33
CA PHE A 249 0.21 -13.55 10.09
C PHE A 249 -0.28 -14.77 9.29
N PHE A 250 -0.44 -14.63 7.97
CA PHE A 250 -1.03 -15.66 7.09
C PHE A 250 -0.15 -15.99 5.87
N PRO A 251 1.14 -16.32 6.05
CA PRO A 251 2.10 -16.46 4.94
C PRO A 251 1.78 -17.62 3.99
N THR A 252 1.07 -18.65 4.46
CA THR A 252 0.70 -19.84 3.67
C THR A 252 -0.75 -19.81 3.18
N HIS A 253 -1.46 -18.69 3.36
CA HIS A 253 -2.85 -18.59 2.95
C HIS A 253 -2.94 -18.61 1.41
N PRO A 254 -3.98 -19.24 0.81
CA PRO A 254 -4.12 -19.36 -0.65
C PRO A 254 -4.15 -18.05 -1.46
N LEU A 255 -4.34 -16.90 -0.79
CA LEU A 255 -4.33 -15.56 -1.40
C LEU A 255 -2.98 -14.84 -1.27
N ALA A 256 -1.94 -15.48 -0.72
CA ALA A 256 -0.67 -14.83 -0.42
C ALA A 256 0.02 -14.26 -1.68
N ASP A 257 0.00 -14.97 -2.80
CA ASP A 257 0.58 -14.49 -4.06
C ASP A 257 -0.15 -13.24 -4.59
N ARG A 258 -1.49 -13.21 -4.51
CA ARG A 258 -2.32 -12.02 -4.83
C ARG A 258 -1.99 -10.84 -3.93
N VAL A 259 -1.78 -11.08 -2.63
CA VAL A 259 -1.42 -10.02 -1.68
C VAL A 259 -0.03 -9.45 -1.98
N VAL A 260 0.96 -10.30 -2.30
CA VAL A 260 2.28 -9.83 -2.72
C VAL A 260 2.17 -8.98 -4.00
N LEU A 261 1.33 -9.39 -4.96
CA LEU A 261 1.08 -8.61 -6.17
C LEU A 261 0.44 -7.25 -5.84
N LYS A 262 -0.56 -7.20 -4.95
CA LYS A 262 -1.21 -5.94 -4.54
C LYS A 262 -0.27 -5.00 -3.80
N ILE A 263 0.73 -5.51 -3.08
CA ILE A 263 1.81 -4.67 -2.53
C ILE A 263 2.61 -4.01 -3.66
N ALA A 264 3.00 -4.78 -4.68
CA ALA A 264 3.71 -4.24 -5.83
C ALA A 264 2.86 -3.19 -6.57
N GLU A 265 1.59 -3.48 -6.84
CA GLU A 265 0.67 -2.56 -7.49
C GLU A 265 0.43 -1.28 -6.66
N SER A 266 0.44 -1.38 -5.33
CA SER A 266 0.34 -0.22 -4.44
C SER A 266 1.57 0.71 -4.57
N GLU A 267 2.77 0.15 -4.75
CA GLU A 267 3.97 0.93 -5.07
C GLU A 267 3.89 1.50 -6.49
N MET A 268 3.43 0.70 -7.46
CA MET A 268 3.30 1.13 -8.85
C MET A 268 2.32 2.30 -9.03
N ARG A 269 1.20 2.29 -8.31
CA ARG A 269 0.23 3.41 -8.31
C ARG A 269 0.79 4.72 -7.74
N GLN A 270 1.95 4.66 -7.09
CA GLN A 270 2.69 5.83 -6.60
C GLN A 270 3.87 6.21 -7.50
N ILE A 271 4.09 5.50 -8.63
CA ILE A 271 5.13 5.84 -9.60
C ILE A 271 4.74 7.13 -10.32
N GLY A 272 5.66 8.10 -10.28
CA GLY A 272 5.55 9.34 -11.02
C GLY A 272 6.11 9.23 -12.44
N LEU A 273 6.23 10.37 -13.10
CA LEU A 273 6.94 10.47 -14.38
C LEU A 273 8.40 10.02 -14.26
N PRO A 274 9.00 9.53 -15.37
CA PRO A 274 10.38 9.07 -15.38
C PRO A 274 11.42 10.13 -15.00
N ASP A 275 11.12 11.43 -15.06
CA ASP A 275 12.03 12.51 -14.65
C ASP A 275 12.00 12.78 -13.13
N ARG A 276 11.12 12.11 -12.37
CA ARG A 276 10.95 12.28 -10.93
C ARG A 276 11.69 11.21 -10.13
N ASP A 277 11.53 11.24 -8.80
CA ASP A 277 12.09 10.25 -7.89
C ASP A 277 11.62 8.82 -8.23
N ALA A 278 12.60 7.94 -8.47
CA ALA A 278 12.38 6.55 -8.89
C ALA A 278 12.19 5.57 -7.72
N THR A 279 12.08 6.02 -6.47
CA THR A 279 12.04 5.14 -5.29
C THR A 279 10.87 4.17 -5.35
N ARG A 280 9.68 4.64 -5.74
CA ARG A 280 8.47 3.81 -5.87
C ARG A 280 8.62 2.76 -6.96
N ALA A 281 9.22 3.12 -8.10
CA ALA A 281 9.49 2.19 -9.20
C ALA A 281 10.49 1.10 -8.78
N LYS A 282 11.59 1.45 -8.12
CA LYS A 282 12.57 0.47 -7.60
C LYS A 282 11.97 -0.50 -6.57
N ARG A 283 11.10 0.01 -5.69
CA ARG A 283 10.38 -0.82 -4.72
C ARG A 283 9.42 -1.77 -5.43
N ALA A 284 8.64 -1.29 -6.40
CA ALA A 284 7.75 -2.11 -7.21
C ALA A 284 8.54 -3.22 -7.94
N GLU A 285 9.65 -2.88 -8.59
CA GLU A 285 10.53 -3.83 -9.28
C GLU A 285 11.01 -4.94 -8.34
N THR A 286 11.48 -4.56 -7.15
CA THR A 286 11.94 -5.50 -6.12
C THR A 286 10.83 -6.47 -5.71
N ARG A 287 9.60 -5.95 -5.49
CA ARG A 287 8.44 -6.76 -5.08
C ARG A 287 7.98 -7.71 -6.18
N LEU A 288 7.97 -7.27 -7.44
CA LEU A 288 7.60 -8.10 -8.58
C LEU A 288 8.62 -9.20 -8.83
N LYS A 289 9.92 -8.88 -8.78
CA LYS A 289 10.99 -9.90 -8.86
C LYS A 289 10.88 -10.93 -7.75
N ALA A 290 10.64 -10.48 -6.52
CA ALA A 290 10.44 -11.38 -5.38
C ALA A 290 9.21 -12.28 -5.58
N LEU A 291 8.10 -11.76 -6.11
CA LEU A 291 6.91 -12.57 -6.43
C LEU A 291 7.24 -13.67 -7.46
N LEU A 292 7.89 -13.31 -8.57
CA LEU A 292 8.26 -14.25 -9.63
C LEU A 292 9.22 -15.33 -9.14
N GLN A 293 10.09 -14.99 -8.19
CA GLN A 293 11.02 -15.93 -7.56
C GLN A 293 10.34 -16.84 -6.53
N GLN A 294 9.48 -16.27 -5.67
CA GLN A 294 8.84 -16.97 -4.57
C GLN A 294 7.68 -17.86 -5.04
N TYR A 295 6.98 -17.46 -6.09
CA TYR A 295 5.81 -18.15 -6.63
C TYR A 295 5.98 -18.48 -8.13
N PRO A 296 6.98 -19.30 -8.51
CA PRO A 296 7.31 -19.55 -9.92
C PRO A 296 6.16 -20.20 -10.71
N ASN A 297 5.29 -20.95 -10.03
CA ASN A 297 4.15 -21.64 -10.61
C ASN A 297 2.82 -20.90 -10.39
N SER A 298 2.83 -19.65 -9.90
CA SER A 298 1.59 -18.89 -9.71
C SER A 298 0.95 -18.58 -11.08
N ILE A 299 -0.37 -18.71 -11.14
CA ILE A 299 -1.20 -18.26 -12.26
C ILE A 299 -1.06 -16.76 -12.54
N LEU A 300 -0.59 -15.98 -11.57
CA LEU A 300 -0.39 -14.54 -11.67
C LEU A 300 0.92 -14.17 -12.37
N ARG A 301 1.79 -15.14 -12.65
CA ARG A 301 3.10 -14.92 -13.26
C ARG A 301 3.04 -14.06 -14.54
N PRO A 302 2.16 -14.32 -15.53
CA PRO A 302 2.07 -13.46 -16.71
C PRO A 302 1.74 -12.00 -16.37
N ALA A 303 0.78 -11.79 -15.46
CA ALA A 303 0.38 -10.45 -15.02
C ALA A 303 1.50 -9.71 -14.27
N ALA A 304 2.29 -10.43 -13.47
CA ALA A 304 3.46 -9.90 -12.77
C ALA A 304 4.62 -9.59 -13.72
N GLU A 305 4.85 -10.40 -14.76
CA GLU A 305 5.84 -10.14 -15.80
C GLU A 305 5.49 -8.89 -16.61
N THR A 306 4.23 -8.73 -17.02
CA THR A 306 3.76 -7.51 -17.69
C THR A 306 4.02 -6.27 -16.82
N ARG A 307 3.62 -6.31 -15.54
CA ARG A 307 3.85 -5.20 -14.60
C ARG A 307 5.35 -4.93 -14.37
N LEU A 308 6.17 -5.97 -14.34
CA LEU A 308 7.61 -5.84 -14.18
C LEU A 308 8.21 -5.11 -15.39
N ASN A 309 7.81 -5.49 -16.60
CA ASN A 309 8.25 -4.81 -17.82
C ASN A 309 7.86 -3.33 -17.80
N GLU A 310 6.62 -2.97 -17.41
CA GLU A 310 6.19 -1.56 -17.32
C GLU A 310 7.00 -0.74 -16.31
N VAL A 311 7.30 -1.32 -15.14
CA VAL A 311 8.13 -0.68 -14.11
C VAL A 311 9.57 -0.52 -14.61
N GLN A 312 10.11 -1.53 -15.27
CA GLN A 312 11.45 -1.49 -15.86
C GLN A 312 11.53 -0.50 -17.03
N ASP A 313 10.47 -0.32 -17.80
CA ASP A 313 10.37 0.72 -18.83
C ASP A 313 10.38 2.12 -18.21
N ASN A 314 9.65 2.34 -17.10
CA ASN A 314 9.73 3.61 -16.37
C ASN A 314 11.16 3.90 -15.85
N LEU A 315 11.83 2.88 -15.28
CA LEU A 315 13.21 2.99 -14.78
C LEU A 315 14.25 3.14 -15.89
N GLY A 316 14.04 2.49 -17.04
CA GLY A 316 14.86 2.64 -18.23
C GLY A 316 14.75 4.05 -18.79
N LEU A 317 13.53 4.58 -18.92
CA LEU A 317 13.28 5.96 -19.33
C LEU A 317 13.91 6.97 -18.36
N HIS A 318 13.82 6.74 -17.05
CA HIS A 318 14.48 7.59 -16.05
C HIS A 318 15.98 7.70 -16.31
N ASN A 319 16.65 6.56 -16.53
CA ASN A 319 18.08 6.56 -16.84
C ASN A 319 18.39 7.14 -18.21
N LEU A 320 17.55 6.90 -19.23
CA LEU A 320 17.72 7.43 -20.58
C LEU A 320 17.67 8.96 -20.57
N LEU A 321 16.73 9.56 -19.84
CA LEU A 321 16.64 11.02 -19.70
C LEU A 321 17.90 11.61 -19.06
N ILE A 322 18.41 10.98 -18.00
CA ILE A 322 19.65 11.42 -17.33
C ILE A 322 20.86 11.23 -18.27
N ALA A 323 20.92 10.11 -19.00
CA ALA A 323 21.99 9.84 -19.96
C ALA A 323 22.02 10.90 -21.06
N ASN A 324 20.85 11.16 -21.68
CA ASN A 324 20.69 12.18 -22.72
C ASN A 324 21.05 13.58 -22.19
N TYR A 325 20.70 13.93 -20.95
CA TYR A 325 21.12 15.18 -20.32
C TYR A 325 22.65 15.31 -20.25
N TYR A 326 23.35 14.29 -19.74
CA TYR A 326 24.81 14.28 -19.67
C TYR A 326 25.47 14.27 -21.06
N TYR A 327 24.86 13.58 -22.03
CA TYR A 327 25.31 13.56 -23.41
C TYR A 327 25.28 14.98 -24.00
N THR A 328 24.13 15.67 -23.92
CA THR A 328 23.97 17.06 -24.38
C THR A 328 24.93 18.02 -23.68
N LEU A 329 25.14 17.86 -22.38
CA LEU A 329 26.11 18.68 -21.64
C LEU A 329 27.53 18.52 -22.20
N SER A 330 27.89 17.29 -22.59
CA SER A 330 29.21 16.98 -23.11
C SER A 330 29.39 17.41 -24.57
N VAL A 331 28.45 17.06 -25.44
CA VAL A 331 28.57 17.23 -26.90
C VAL A 331 28.21 18.64 -27.33
N ASP A 332 27.06 19.16 -26.87
CA ASP A 332 26.55 20.44 -27.34
C ASP A 332 27.17 21.61 -26.57
N GLN A 333 27.35 21.43 -25.25
CA GLN A 333 27.85 22.50 -24.37
C GLN A 333 29.35 22.41 -24.09
N LYS A 334 30.03 21.32 -24.46
CA LYS A 334 31.47 21.09 -24.22
C LYS A 334 31.88 21.22 -22.74
N LYS A 335 31.00 20.82 -21.82
CA LYS A 335 31.19 20.94 -20.35
C LYS A 335 31.57 19.61 -19.67
N GLY A 336 31.91 18.57 -20.44
CA GLY A 336 32.11 17.22 -19.94
C GLY A 336 30.79 16.49 -19.63
N GLY A 337 30.86 15.25 -19.13
CA GLY A 337 29.69 14.43 -18.80
C GLY A 337 29.55 13.13 -19.60
N LEU A 338 30.39 12.92 -20.62
CA LEU A 338 30.32 11.75 -21.50
C LEU A 338 30.36 10.41 -20.75
N LYS A 339 31.28 10.25 -19.79
CA LYS A 339 31.34 9.06 -18.91
C LYS A 339 30.09 8.89 -18.04
N GLY A 340 29.46 9.99 -17.63
CA GLY A 340 28.19 9.96 -16.89
C GLY A 340 27.05 9.45 -17.77
N SER A 341 26.98 9.93 -19.01
CA SER A 341 26.05 9.44 -20.04
C SER A 341 26.25 7.94 -20.32
N GLN A 342 27.49 7.53 -20.60
CA GLN A 342 27.85 6.13 -20.84
C GLN A 342 27.48 5.22 -19.67
N SER A 343 27.74 5.65 -18.44
CA SER A 343 27.38 4.90 -17.22
C SER A 343 25.87 4.64 -17.14
N ARG A 344 25.05 5.65 -17.49
CA ARG A 344 23.59 5.53 -17.48
C ARG A 344 23.06 4.66 -18.61
N TYR A 345 23.59 4.77 -19.83
CA TYR A 345 23.23 3.86 -20.92
C TYR A 345 23.59 2.41 -20.58
N ARG A 346 24.78 2.18 -20.02
CA ARG A 346 25.22 0.84 -19.58
C ARG A 346 24.29 0.26 -18.52
N GLU A 347 23.86 1.07 -17.56
CA GLU A 347 22.88 0.63 -16.55
C GLU A 347 21.57 0.14 -17.19
N ILE A 348 21.10 0.76 -18.27
CA ILE A 348 19.90 0.32 -18.99
C ILE A 348 20.15 -1.02 -19.69
N VAL A 349 21.23 -1.13 -20.46
CA VAL A 349 21.61 -2.35 -21.19
C VAL A 349 21.74 -3.54 -20.23
N ASP A 350 22.40 -3.35 -19.10
CA ASP A 350 22.69 -4.43 -18.15
C ASP A 350 21.44 -4.86 -17.35
N LYS A 351 20.57 -3.92 -16.97
CA LYS A 351 19.46 -4.20 -16.04
C LYS A 351 18.10 -4.41 -16.72
N TYR A 352 17.90 -3.80 -17.88
CA TYR A 352 16.59 -3.75 -18.56
C TYR A 352 16.72 -4.21 -20.02
N PRO A 353 17.11 -5.47 -20.29
CA PRO A 353 17.36 -5.96 -21.66
C PRO A 353 16.12 -5.91 -22.58
N ASN A 354 14.92 -5.88 -22.00
CA ASN A 354 13.66 -5.78 -22.73
C ASN A 354 13.12 -4.33 -22.81
N PHE A 355 13.94 -3.33 -22.48
CA PHE A 355 13.54 -1.94 -22.47
C PHE A 355 13.03 -1.47 -23.83
N LYS A 356 11.88 -0.80 -23.85
CA LYS A 356 11.20 -0.37 -25.09
C LYS A 356 12.06 0.48 -26.03
N PHE A 357 12.96 1.30 -25.50
CA PHE A 357 13.82 2.21 -26.29
C PHE A 357 15.29 1.75 -26.31
N MET A 358 15.51 0.43 -26.28
CA MET A 358 16.87 -0.13 -26.24
C MET A 358 17.66 0.21 -27.51
N ASP A 359 17.02 0.32 -28.66
CA ASP A 359 17.66 0.73 -29.91
C ASP A 359 18.24 2.15 -29.85
N GLU A 360 17.51 3.12 -29.28
CA GLU A 360 18.03 4.47 -29.01
C GLU A 360 19.23 4.40 -28.05
N VAL A 361 19.10 3.63 -26.96
CA VAL A 361 20.17 3.46 -25.95
C VAL A 361 21.44 2.91 -26.60
N LEU A 362 21.32 1.85 -27.40
CA LEU A 362 22.45 1.24 -28.11
C LEU A 362 23.07 2.24 -29.10
N PHE A 363 22.25 2.98 -29.84
CA PHE A 363 22.73 3.97 -30.80
C PHE A 363 23.50 5.10 -30.11
N LYS A 364 22.93 5.67 -29.05
CA LYS A 364 23.58 6.73 -28.27
C LYS A 364 24.83 6.24 -27.57
N MET A 365 24.86 4.99 -27.11
CA MET A 365 26.05 4.39 -26.53
C MET A 365 27.13 4.18 -27.58
N ALA A 366 26.79 3.70 -28.78
CA ALA A 366 27.72 3.55 -29.90
C ALA A 366 28.37 4.90 -30.28
N VAL A 367 27.56 5.94 -30.45
CA VAL A 367 28.04 7.30 -30.74
C VAL A 367 28.89 7.83 -29.58
N THR A 368 28.53 7.53 -28.34
CA THR A 368 29.33 7.91 -27.16
C THR A 368 30.73 7.29 -27.21
N TYR A 369 30.85 5.99 -27.50
CA TYR A 369 32.15 5.33 -27.67
C TYR A 369 32.92 5.86 -28.87
N GLN A 370 32.24 6.23 -29.96
CA GLN A 370 32.87 6.83 -31.14
C GLN A 370 33.50 8.19 -30.80
N ILE A 371 32.83 9.02 -30.01
CA ILE A 371 33.38 10.30 -29.52
C ILE A 371 34.58 10.08 -28.60
N GLU A 372 34.61 8.97 -27.85
CA GLU A 372 35.75 8.57 -27.02
C GLU A 372 36.88 7.89 -27.82
N GLU A 373 36.76 7.81 -29.15
CA GLU A 373 37.71 7.14 -30.05
C GLU A 373 37.85 5.62 -29.78
N GLU A 374 36.90 5.03 -29.05
CA GLU A 374 36.80 3.59 -28.81
C GLU A 374 36.00 2.91 -29.94
N THR A 375 36.56 2.94 -31.15
CA THR A 375 35.90 2.50 -32.39
C THR A 375 35.45 1.04 -32.36
N ASP A 376 36.21 0.14 -31.72
CA ASP A 376 35.85 -1.27 -31.57
C ASP A 376 34.56 -1.45 -30.76
N GLN A 377 34.37 -0.67 -29.69
CA GLN A 377 33.15 -0.72 -28.89
C GLN A 377 31.99 -0.09 -29.64
N ALA A 378 32.21 1.06 -30.29
CA ALA A 378 31.20 1.71 -31.11
C ALA A 378 30.66 0.77 -32.19
N ALA A 379 31.57 0.07 -32.91
CA ALA A 379 31.20 -0.89 -33.93
C ALA A 379 30.32 -2.02 -33.38
N ARG A 380 30.65 -2.60 -32.21
CA ARG A 380 29.83 -3.66 -31.60
C ARG A 380 28.38 -3.24 -31.35
N TYR A 381 28.17 -2.04 -30.81
CA TYR A 381 26.81 -1.54 -30.56
C TYR A 381 26.07 -1.21 -31.86
N PHE A 382 26.73 -0.63 -32.86
CA PHE A 382 26.10 -0.42 -34.17
C PHE A 382 25.72 -1.75 -34.85
N GLN A 383 26.60 -2.75 -34.78
CA GLN A 383 26.32 -4.10 -35.29
C GLN A 383 25.10 -4.71 -34.60
N GLN A 384 25.00 -4.56 -33.28
CA GLN A 384 23.86 -5.06 -32.50
C GLN A 384 22.53 -4.41 -32.92
N ILE A 385 22.51 -3.11 -33.25
CA ILE A 385 21.30 -2.45 -33.76
C ILE A 385 20.87 -3.07 -35.10
N VAL A 386 21.83 -3.28 -36.01
CA VAL A 386 21.56 -3.86 -37.33
C VAL A 386 21.06 -5.31 -37.22
N SER A 387 21.62 -6.10 -36.29
CA SER A 387 21.21 -7.49 -36.10
C SER A 387 19.90 -7.62 -35.33
N ASP A 388 19.77 -6.95 -34.18
CA ASP A 388 18.76 -7.25 -33.17
C ASP A 388 17.53 -6.33 -33.26
N TYR A 389 17.68 -5.15 -33.87
CA TYR A 389 16.63 -4.14 -34.02
C TYR A 389 16.43 -3.74 -35.49
N PRO A 390 16.23 -4.69 -36.42
CA PRO A 390 16.28 -4.45 -37.87
C PRO A 390 15.19 -3.51 -38.41
N ASN A 391 14.11 -3.30 -37.67
CA ASN A 391 13.04 -2.38 -38.06
C ASN A 391 13.30 -0.94 -37.57
N SER A 392 14.39 -0.68 -36.84
CA SER A 392 14.59 0.57 -36.08
C SER A 392 14.98 1.71 -37.02
N GLU A 393 14.56 2.93 -36.68
CA GLU A 393 14.98 4.13 -37.42
C GLU A 393 16.50 4.35 -37.38
N TYR A 394 17.19 3.74 -36.40
CA TYR A 394 18.63 3.84 -36.22
C TYR A 394 19.43 2.90 -37.14
N VAL A 395 18.81 1.93 -37.81
CA VAL A 395 19.51 0.92 -38.63
C VAL A 395 20.29 1.54 -39.77
N SER A 396 19.68 2.45 -40.53
CA SER A 396 20.34 3.10 -41.67
C SER A 396 21.57 3.90 -41.23
N LYS A 397 21.44 4.66 -40.13
CA LYS A 397 22.55 5.43 -39.55
C LYS A 397 23.64 4.51 -38.99
N ALA A 398 23.27 3.41 -38.34
CA ALA A 398 24.23 2.44 -37.80
C ALA A 398 25.06 1.79 -38.92
N LYS A 399 24.45 1.45 -40.06
CA LYS A 399 25.17 0.91 -41.24
C LYS A 399 26.17 1.93 -41.79
N GLU A 400 25.75 3.18 -41.96
CA GLU A 400 26.64 4.27 -42.40
C GLU A 400 27.84 4.44 -41.45
N GLN A 401 27.61 4.44 -40.13
CA GLN A 401 28.71 4.53 -39.16
C GLN A 401 29.65 3.32 -39.22
N LEU A 402 29.15 2.11 -39.44
CA LEU A 402 29.98 0.92 -39.61
C LEU A 402 30.87 1.00 -40.85
N GLU A 403 30.33 1.50 -41.97
CA GLU A 403 31.11 1.74 -43.20
C GLU A 403 32.22 2.77 -42.97
N LEU A 404 31.91 3.87 -42.29
CA LEU A 404 32.88 4.90 -41.95
C LEU A 404 33.99 4.38 -41.02
N ILE A 405 33.65 3.50 -40.09
CA ILE A 405 34.61 2.84 -39.18
C ILE A 405 35.41 1.74 -39.91
N GLY A 406 34.96 1.26 -41.06
CA GLY A 406 35.54 0.11 -41.77
C GLY A 406 35.22 -1.22 -41.09
N ALA A 407 34.16 -1.28 -40.28
CA ALA A 407 33.69 -2.46 -39.60
C ALA A 407 32.70 -3.27 -40.47
N THR A 408 32.54 -4.55 -40.17
CA THR A 408 31.60 -5.43 -40.89
C THR A 408 30.15 -5.08 -40.56
N ILE A 409 29.29 -5.06 -41.58
CA ILE A 409 27.84 -4.89 -41.41
C ILE A 409 27.18 -6.28 -41.33
N PRO A 410 26.59 -6.67 -40.19
CA PRO A 410 25.94 -7.97 -40.05
C PRO A 410 24.61 -8.01 -40.82
N ALA A 411 24.15 -9.23 -41.11
CA ALA A 411 22.78 -9.43 -41.56
C ALA A 411 21.79 -9.24 -40.41
N ALA A 412 20.59 -8.73 -40.73
CA ALA A 412 19.49 -8.64 -39.78
C ALA A 412 19.07 -10.02 -39.28
N ASN A 413 18.75 -10.16 -37.99
CA ASN A 413 18.17 -11.39 -37.45
C ASN A 413 16.73 -11.55 -37.98
N PRO A 414 16.43 -12.64 -38.73
CA PRO A 414 15.10 -12.85 -39.30
C PRO A 414 13.97 -12.93 -38.24
N GLU A 415 14.26 -13.46 -37.05
CA GLU A 415 13.27 -13.58 -35.97
C GLU A 415 12.87 -12.21 -35.41
N ARG A 416 13.82 -11.27 -35.36
CA ARG A 416 13.59 -9.89 -34.89
C ARG A 416 12.93 -9.02 -35.94
N ALA A 417 13.14 -9.31 -37.23
CA ALA A 417 12.51 -8.59 -38.34
C ALA A 417 10.98 -8.73 -38.34
N ALA A 418 10.44 -9.82 -37.79
CA ALA A 418 9.01 -10.03 -37.65
C ALA A 418 8.36 -9.23 -36.50
N ILE A 419 9.14 -8.68 -35.57
CA ILE A 419 8.65 -7.92 -34.42
C ILE A 419 8.50 -6.45 -34.82
N MET A 420 7.27 -5.93 -34.80
CA MET A 420 7.01 -4.51 -35.04
C MET A 420 7.57 -3.64 -33.91
N HIS A 421 8.05 -2.44 -34.25
CA HIS A 421 8.47 -1.47 -33.25
C HIS A 421 7.30 -1.06 -32.36
N ALA A 422 7.64 -0.79 -31.10
CA ALA A 422 6.65 -0.42 -30.12
C ALA A 422 6.08 0.97 -30.46
N GLU A 423 4.77 1.03 -30.72
CA GLU A 423 4.08 2.25 -31.16
C GLU A 423 4.45 3.47 -30.31
N ASP A 424 4.78 4.58 -30.98
CA ASP A 424 4.92 5.88 -30.35
C ASP A 424 3.60 6.22 -29.66
N VAL A 425 3.65 6.37 -28.34
CA VAL A 425 2.48 6.72 -27.55
C VAL A 425 1.95 8.04 -28.08
N SER A 426 0.70 8.05 -28.54
CA SER A 426 0.07 9.22 -29.19
C SER A 426 0.33 10.52 -28.43
N PHE A 427 0.63 11.60 -29.14
CA PHE A 427 0.96 12.93 -28.59
C PHE A 427 0.01 13.39 -27.46
N PHE A 428 -1.31 13.17 -27.62
CA PHE A 428 -2.31 13.52 -26.61
C PHE A 428 -2.19 12.71 -25.31
N GLN A 429 -1.78 11.44 -25.42
CA GLN A 429 -1.56 10.56 -24.28
C GLN A 429 -0.28 10.97 -23.53
N ASN A 430 0.79 11.31 -24.25
CA ASN A 430 2.01 11.87 -23.65
C ASN A 430 1.74 13.21 -22.95
N PHE A 431 0.97 14.12 -23.58
CA PHE A 431 0.58 15.40 -22.97
C PHE A 431 -0.23 15.21 -21.69
N LYS A 432 -1.25 14.33 -21.71
CA LYS A 432 -2.07 14.02 -20.53
C LYS A 432 -1.24 13.41 -19.40
N ASN A 433 -0.38 12.46 -19.72
CA ASN A 433 0.51 11.81 -18.74
C ASN A 433 1.44 12.82 -18.09
N GLN A 434 2.02 13.73 -18.88
CA GLN A 434 2.91 14.78 -18.40
C GLN A 434 2.18 15.84 -17.54
N LEU A 435 0.95 16.22 -17.91
CA LEU A 435 0.11 17.17 -17.17
C LEU A 435 -0.31 16.62 -15.79
N PHE A 436 -0.73 15.35 -15.73
CA PHE A 436 -1.15 14.72 -14.47
C PHE A 436 0.01 14.08 -13.69
N GLY A 437 1.20 14.02 -14.28
CA GLY A 437 2.37 13.41 -13.68
C GLY A 437 2.27 11.88 -13.51
N ILE A 438 1.40 11.23 -14.30
CA ILE A 438 1.07 9.81 -14.19
C ILE A 438 1.75 9.07 -15.34
N TYR A 439 2.58 8.09 -15.01
CA TYR A 439 3.06 7.12 -15.99
C TYR A 439 1.97 6.04 -16.19
N PRO A 440 1.56 5.73 -17.43
CA PRO A 440 0.49 4.77 -17.69
C PRO A 440 0.94 3.36 -17.25
N MET A 441 0.16 2.73 -16.37
CA MET A 441 0.40 1.37 -15.88
C MET A 441 -0.88 0.55 -16.03
N THR A 442 -0.78 -0.74 -16.34
CA THR A 442 -1.94 -1.64 -16.52
C THR A 442 -2.47 -2.20 -15.19
N ILE A 443 -2.78 -1.29 -14.26
CA ILE A 443 -3.22 -1.65 -12.90
C ILE A 443 -4.71 -1.34 -12.76
N ASP A 444 -5.51 -2.37 -12.50
CA ASP A 444 -6.86 -2.18 -12.00
C ASP A 444 -6.84 -1.57 -10.58
N LYS A 445 -7.95 -0.95 -10.19
CA LYS A 445 -8.04 -0.33 -8.86
C LYS A 445 -8.76 -1.23 -7.85
N ASP A 446 -8.93 -2.50 -8.18
CA ASP A 446 -9.69 -3.45 -7.39
C ASP A 446 -8.77 -4.09 -6.34
N GLY A 447 -9.34 -4.41 -5.17
CA GLY A 447 -8.64 -5.14 -4.12
C GLY A 447 -8.57 -6.63 -4.39
N VAL A 448 -8.05 -7.40 -3.44
CA VAL A 448 -8.08 -8.88 -3.51
C VAL A 448 -9.51 -9.40 -3.34
N LEU A 449 -10.27 -8.82 -2.41
CA LEU A 449 -11.59 -9.24 -1.95
C LEU A 449 -12.74 -8.39 -2.52
N MET A 450 -12.52 -7.10 -2.75
CA MET A 450 -13.56 -6.13 -3.16
C MET A 450 -13.14 -5.32 -4.40
N THR A 451 -14.07 -5.01 -5.30
CA THR A 451 -13.81 -4.07 -6.41
C THR A 451 -13.95 -2.62 -5.95
N ARG A 452 -13.31 -1.70 -6.69
CA ARG A 452 -13.44 -0.25 -6.41
C ARG A 452 -14.80 0.31 -6.79
N ASN A 453 -15.41 -0.23 -7.83
CA ASN A 453 -16.69 0.21 -8.36
C ASN A 453 -17.68 -0.96 -8.29
N PHE A 454 -18.11 -1.26 -7.06
CA PHE A 454 -19.03 -2.37 -6.82
C PHE A 454 -20.33 -2.24 -7.62
N ASP A 455 -20.66 -3.32 -8.34
CA ASP A 455 -21.95 -3.52 -8.98
C ASP A 455 -22.76 -4.57 -8.20
N LYS A 456 -24.05 -4.28 -7.96
CA LYS A 456 -24.96 -5.20 -7.25
C LYS A 456 -25.17 -6.51 -8.00
N GLU A 457 -24.97 -6.50 -9.32
CA GLU A 457 -25.01 -7.70 -10.15
C GLU A 457 -23.71 -8.50 -10.08
N SER A 458 -22.64 -7.98 -9.47
CA SER A 458 -21.40 -8.73 -9.29
C SER A 458 -21.42 -9.58 -8.02
N PHE A 459 -20.85 -10.78 -8.13
CA PHE A 459 -20.57 -11.64 -6.99
C PHE A 459 -19.05 -11.65 -6.78
N GLU A 460 -18.61 -10.99 -5.71
CA GLU A 460 -17.18 -10.78 -5.41
C GLU A 460 -16.64 -11.85 -4.47
N LEU A 461 -15.31 -11.96 -4.37
CA LEU A 461 -14.65 -12.87 -3.45
C LEU A 461 -15.08 -12.65 -1.99
N ILE A 462 -15.32 -11.40 -1.59
CA ILE A 462 -15.86 -11.10 -0.26
C ILE A 462 -17.27 -11.65 -0.03
N ASP A 463 -18.11 -11.75 -1.06
CA ASP A 463 -19.46 -12.33 -0.94
C ASP A 463 -19.35 -13.85 -0.73
N GLN A 464 -18.43 -14.51 -1.42
CA GLN A 464 -18.18 -15.94 -1.23
C GLN A 464 -17.71 -16.25 0.19
N ILE A 465 -16.84 -15.42 0.77
CA ILE A 465 -16.41 -15.53 2.17
C ILE A 465 -17.60 -15.39 3.12
N ILE A 466 -18.55 -14.48 2.83
CA ILE A 466 -19.77 -14.31 3.64
C ILE A 466 -20.65 -15.57 3.58
N GLU A 467 -20.80 -16.19 2.41
CA GLU A 467 -21.56 -17.43 2.22
C GLU A 467 -20.90 -18.63 2.92
N ASN A 468 -19.58 -18.72 2.86
CA ASN A 468 -18.78 -19.78 3.47
C ASN A 468 -18.45 -19.55 4.96
N GLN A 469 -19.13 -18.62 5.63
CA GLN A 469 -18.95 -18.36 7.06
C GLN A 469 -17.51 -17.95 7.47
N GLY A 470 -16.80 -17.25 6.58
CA GLY A 470 -15.43 -16.76 6.81
C GLY A 470 -14.35 -17.58 6.13
N ASP A 471 -14.66 -18.77 5.62
CA ASP A 471 -13.69 -19.65 4.97
C ASP A 471 -13.60 -19.44 3.44
N ILE A 472 -12.47 -19.79 2.85
CA ILE A 472 -12.28 -19.82 1.40
C ILE A 472 -11.47 -21.04 0.96
N MET A 473 -12.06 -21.85 0.08
CA MET A 473 -11.38 -23.01 -0.47
C MET A 473 -10.53 -22.63 -1.68
N VAL A 474 -9.37 -23.28 -1.87
CA VAL A 474 -8.43 -22.97 -2.97
C VAL A 474 -9.11 -23.05 -4.35
N ASN A 475 -9.98 -24.05 -4.55
CA ASN A 475 -10.71 -24.25 -5.80
C ASN A 475 -11.79 -23.19 -6.08
N GLN A 476 -12.11 -22.35 -5.10
CA GLN A 476 -13.09 -21.26 -5.21
C GLN A 476 -12.44 -19.92 -5.58
N ILE A 477 -11.12 -19.81 -5.44
CA ILE A 477 -10.39 -18.59 -5.81
C ILE A 477 -10.34 -18.51 -7.35
N PRO A 478 -10.72 -17.38 -7.96
CA PRO A 478 -10.68 -17.22 -9.41
C PRO A 478 -9.32 -17.57 -10.00
N GLN A 479 -9.30 -18.19 -11.18
CA GLN A 479 -8.05 -18.51 -11.90
C GLN A 479 -7.49 -17.32 -12.70
N ALA A 480 -8.17 -16.18 -12.67
CA ALA A 480 -7.71 -14.90 -13.20
C ALA A 480 -7.50 -13.90 -12.07
N LEU A 481 -6.72 -12.84 -12.30
CA LEU A 481 -6.63 -11.69 -11.40
C LEU A 481 -7.92 -10.86 -11.47
N THR A 482 -9.01 -11.45 -10.98
CA THR A 482 -10.32 -10.84 -10.84
C THR A 482 -10.78 -10.98 -9.41
N THR A 483 -11.47 -9.95 -8.95
CA THR A 483 -12.16 -9.90 -7.66
C THR A 483 -13.61 -10.39 -7.81
N VAL A 484 -14.18 -10.31 -9.01
CA VAL A 484 -15.51 -10.80 -9.37
C VAL A 484 -15.42 -12.26 -9.81
N ILE A 485 -16.19 -13.13 -9.16
CA ILE A 485 -16.25 -14.58 -9.43
C ILE A 485 -17.32 -14.87 -10.49
N SER A 486 -18.47 -14.19 -10.42
CA SER A 486 -19.57 -14.35 -11.38
C SER A 486 -20.51 -13.14 -11.39
N GLN A 487 -21.37 -13.06 -12.39
CA GLN A 487 -22.53 -12.17 -12.38
C GLN A 487 -23.72 -12.89 -11.72
N ARG A 488 -24.46 -12.20 -10.86
CA ARG A 488 -25.71 -12.69 -10.25
C ARG A 488 -26.77 -12.72 -11.34
N PRO A 489 -27.57 -13.80 -11.47
CA PRO A 489 -28.62 -13.86 -12.48
C PRO A 489 -29.62 -12.72 -12.27
N THR A 490 -29.87 -11.94 -13.31
CA THR A 490 -30.91 -10.91 -13.30
C THR A 490 -32.27 -11.57 -13.11
N VAL A 491 -32.96 -11.27 -12.01
CA VAL A 491 -34.36 -11.65 -11.84
C VAL A 491 -35.15 -10.78 -12.82
N GLN A 492 -35.37 -11.28 -14.04
CA GLN A 492 -36.31 -10.65 -14.96
C GLN A 492 -37.69 -10.61 -14.26
N PRO A 493 -38.38 -9.45 -14.23
CA PRO A 493 -39.75 -9.44 -13.74
C PRO A 493 -40.56 -10.40 -14.61
N LYS A 494 -41.15 -11.43 -13.98
CA LYS A 494 -42.01 -12.41 -14.65
C LYS A 494 -43.02 -11.65 -15.50
N SER A 495 -42.93 -11.77 -16.81
CA SER A 495 -43.98 -11.33 -17.71
C SER A 495 -45.24 -12.10 -17.33
N VAL A 496 -46.26 -11.36 -16.88
CA VAL A 496 -47.60 -11.90 -16.68
C VAL A 496 -48.08 -12.41 -18.04
N PRO A 497 -48.46 -13.69 -18.19
CA PRO A 497 -49.00 -14.17 -19.46
C PRO A 497 -50.28 -13.40 -19.78
N GLN A 498 -50.27 -12.62 -20.87
CA GLN A 498 -51.49 -12.10 -21.46
C GLN A 498 -52.32 -13.31 -21.93
N GLN A 499 -53.41 -13.60 -21.21
CA GLN A 499 -54.44 -14.48 -21.72
C GLN A 499 -55.06 -13.81 -22.95
N ILE A 500 -54.86 -14.43 -24.12
CA ILE A 500 -55.60 -14.11 -25.34
C ILE A 500 -56.90 -14.92 -25.28
N PRO A 501 -58.09 -14.30 -25.21
CA PRO A 501 -59.35 -15.02 -25.38
C PRO A 501 -59.49 -15.41 -26.85
N GLN A 502 -59.68 -16.72 -27.09
CA GLN A 502 -60.00 -17.28 -28.39
C GLN A 502 -61.28 -16.63 -28.96
N LYS A 503 -61.21 -16.17 -30.22
CA LYS A 503 -62.40 -15.83 -31.01
C LYS A 503 -63.16 -17.12 -31.32
N GLN A 504 -64.47 -17.12 -31.01
CA GLN A 504 -65.46 -18.04 -31.56
C GLN A 504 -65.79 -17.68 -33.01
#